data_AF-A0A660Y3Z8-F1
#
_entry.id   AF-A0A660Y3Z8-F1
#
_cell.length_a   1.000
_cell.length_b   1.000
_cell.length_c   1.000
_cell.angle_alpha   90.00
_cell.angle_beta   90.00
_cell.angle_gamma   90.00
#
_symmetry.space_group_name_H-M   'P 1'
#
loop_
_entity.id
_entity.type
_entity.pdbx_description
1 polymer ?
#
loop_
_entity_poly.entity_id
_entity_poly.type
_entity_poly.pdbx_seq_one_letter_code
_entity_poly.pdbx_strand_id
1 'polypeptide(L)'
;MAALSLGIMLVCSFLFWSLIWKLGPIPSAAYPYVHRVWPYFATMQAMWASSTLPGGGSLIQGVINPKIILTGLGVGGLTFSLFSALGLPISLFYGILAGAMTWMPTAVPSFIGGMLGRYYFLKKFGREKWRAYAPILLAGYACGLGLVGMVSVAVTLIAKSISAVVF
;
A
#
# COMPACT_ATOMS: atom_id res chain seq x y z
N MET A 1 -0.36 -2.62 -32.65
CA MET A 1 0.59 -2.68 -31.51
C MET A 1 -0.11 -3.11 -30.22
N ALA A 2 -1.10 -2.36 -29.72
CA ALA A 2 -1.77 -2.66 -28.44
C ALA A 2 -2.53 -4.01 -28.40
N ALA A 3 -3.21 -4.42 -29.48
CA ALA A 3 -3.91 -5.71 -29.51
C ALA A 3 -2.96 -6.92 -29.50
N LEU A 4 -1.81 -6.79 -30.17
CA LEU A 4 -0.77 -7.83 -30.20
C LEU A 4 -0.10 -7.98 -28.82
N SER A 5 0.24 -6.85 -28.18
CA SER A 5 0.80 -6.88 -26.83
C SER A 5 -0.19 -7.42 -25.81
N LEU A 6 -1.48 -7.07 -25.93
CA LEU A 6 -2.53 -7.60 -25.05
C LEU A 6 -2.70 -9.11 -25.24
N GLY A 7 -2.74 -9.60 -26.49
CA GLY A 7 -2.81 -11.04 -26.77
C GLY A 7 -1.63 -11.83 -26.18
N ILE A 8 -0.40 -11.35 -26.39
CA ILE A 8 0.81 -11.98 -25.83
C ILE A 8 0.78 -11.96 -24.30
N MET A 9 0.45 -10.81 -23.69
CA MET A 9 0.37 -10.70 -22.23
C MET A 9 -0.67 -11.64 -21.64
N LEU A 10 -1.83 -11.78 -22.28
CA LEU A 10 -2.92 -12.63 -21.80
C LEU A 10 -2.50 -14.09 -21.83
N VAL A 11 -1.95 -14.56 -22.96
CA VAL A 11 -1.46 -15.94 -23.11
C VAL A 11 -0.34 -16.26 -22.13
N CYS A 12 0.68 -15.39 -22.00
CA CYS A 12 1.76 -15.58 -21.05
C CYS A 12 1.27 -15.55 -19.59
N SER A 13 0.29 -14.70 -19.27
CA SER A 13 -0.31 -14.63 -17.92
C SER A 13 -1.09 -15.90 -17.58
N PHE A 14 -1.87 -16.44 -18.53
CA PHE A 14 -2.58 -17.70 -18.34
C PHE A 14 -1.63 -18.89 -18.17
N LEU A 15 -0.54 -18.95 -18.93
CA LEU A 15 0.49 -19.98 -18.77
C LEU A 15 1.13 -19.90 -17.38
N PHE A 16 1.51 -18.69 -16.95
CA PHE A 16 2.09 -18.45 -15.64
C PHE A 16 1.13 -18.83 -14.49
N TRP A 17 -0.14 -18.43 -14.61
CA TRP A 17 -1.18 -18.79 -13.64
C TRP A 17 -1.36 -20.31 -13.58
N SER A 18 -1.45 -21.01 -14.71
CA SER A 18 -1.56 -22.48 -14.74
C SER A 18 -0.40 -23.17 -14.02
N LEU A 19 0.82 -22.63 -14.13
CA LEU A 19 2.01 -23.14 -13.45
C LEU A 19 1.94 -22.97 -11.93
N ILE A 20 1.47 -21.80 -11.46
CA ILE A 20 1.32 -21.53 -10.01
C ILE A 20 0.34 -22.50 -9.36
N TRP A 21 -0.78 -22.82 -10.02
CA TRP A 21 -1.79 -23.72 -9.46
C TRP A 21 -1.35 -25.19 -9.43
N LYS A 22 -0.37 -25.58 -10.24
CA LYS A 22 0.21 -26.92 -10.21
C LYS A 22 1.27 -27.12 -9.12
N LEU A 23 1.84 -26.05 -8.56
CA LEU A 23 2.90 -26.10 -7.56
C LEU A 23 2.42 -26.48 -6.14
N GLY A 24 1.13 -26.30 -5.85
CA GLY A 24 0.52 -26.70 -4.58
C GLY A 24 -0.79 -25.96 -4.30
N PRO A 25 -1.60 -26.44 -3.33
CA PRO A 25 -2.83 -25.77 -2.96
C PRO A 25 -2.53 -24.38 -2.37
N ILE A 26 -3.25 -23.37 -2.82
CA ILE A 26 -3.24 -22.01 -2.27
C ILE A 26 -4.49 -21.90 -1.39
N PRO A 27 -4.41 -21.62 -0.07
CA PRO A 27 -3.25 -21.31 0.77
C PRO A 27 -2.52 -22.55 1.31
N SER A 28 -1.18 -22.50 1.35
CA SER A 28 -0.34 -23.54 1.98
C SER A 28 0.91 -22.92 2.60
N ALA A 29 1.66 -23.70 3.40
CA ALA A 29 2.94 -23.28 3.98
C ALA A 29 3.98 -22.87 2.91
N ALA A 30 3.80 -23.32 1.66
CA ALA A 30 4.61 -22.89 0.53
C ALA A 30 4.43 -21.39 0.18
N TYR A 31 3.31 -20.77 0.57
CA TYR A 31 2.99 -19.38 0.28
C TYR A 31 2.71 -18.59 1.58
N PRO A 32 3.75 -18.27 2.38
CA PRO A 32 3.59 -17.71 3.73
C PRO A 32 2.88 -16.36 3.75
N TYR A 33 3.09 -15.51 2.73
CA TYR A 33 2.39 -14.23 2.62
C TYR A 33 0.88 -14.46 2.43
N VAL A 34 0.51 -15.27 1.43
CA VAL A 34 -0.91 -15.57 1.11
C VAL A 34 -1.60 -16.21 2.31
N HIS A 35 -0.95 -17.16 2.98
CA HIS A 35 -1.50 -17.86 4.13
C HIS A 35 -1.85 -16.93 5.31
N ARG A 36 -1.06 -15.88 5.56
CA ARG A 36 -1.30 -14.95 6.68
C ARG A 36 -2.19 -13.76 6.29
N VAL A 37 -2.02 -13.26 5.07
CA VAL A 37 -2.54 -11.94 4.68
C VAL A 37 -3.91 -12.03 4.01
N TRP A 38 -4.17 -13.07 3.21
CA TRP A 38 -5.48 -13.23 2.57
C TRP A 38 -6.62 -13.43 3.57
N PRO A 39 -6.51 -14.28 4.61
CA PRO A 39 -7.60 -14.43 5.57
C PRO A 39 -7.92 -13.12 6.28
N TYR A 40 -6.90 -12.32 6.60
CA TYR A 40 -7.07 -11.00 7.20
C TYR A 40 -7.86 -10.05 6.29
N PHE A 41 -7.44 -9.91 5.02
CA PHE A 41 -8.13 -9.04 4.07
C PHE A 41 -9.53 -9.54 3.72
N ALA A 42 -9.69 -10.86 3.52
CA ALA A 42 -10.98 -11.48 3.22
C ALA A 42 -11.97 -11.28 4.37
N THR A 43 -11.52 -11.41 5.62
CA THR A 43 -12.36 -11.15 6.79
C THR A 43 -12.79 -9.68 6.84
N MET A 44 -11.85 -8.75 6.66
CA MET A 44 -12.17 -7.31 6.66
C MET A 44 -13.16 -6.95 5.53
N GLN A 45 -12.94 -7.44 4.31
CA GLN A 45 -13.85 -7.22 3.18
C GLN A 45 -15.21 -7.87 3.40
N ALA A 46 -15.25 -9.10 3.91
CA ALA A 46 -16.50 -9.80 4.21
C ALA A 46 -17.30 -9.08 5.30
N MET A 47 -16.65 -8.49 6.32
CA MET A 47 -17.34 -7.67 7.33
C MET A 47 -18.02 -6.46 6.70
N TRP A 48 -17.33 -5.73 5.81
CA TRP A 48 -17.92 -4.60 5.10
C TRP A 48 -19.03 -5.03 4.13
N ALA A 49 -18.83 -6.10 3.36
CA ALA A 49 -19.85 -6.61 2.44
C ALA A 49 -21.10 -7.13 3.17
N SER A 50 -20.91 -7.81 4.30
CA SER A 50 -22.00 -8.36 5.13
C SER A 50 -22.90 -7.27 5.71
N SER A 51 -22.39 -6.05 5.85
CA SER A 51 -23.18 -4.93 6.34
C SER A 51 -24.27 -4.43 5.39
N THR A 52 -24.15 -4.74 4.10
CA THR A 52 -25.14 -4.38 3.07
C THR A 52 -26.24 -5.45 2.94
N LEU A 53 -26.07 -6.62 3.56
CA LEU A 53 -27.10 -7.67 3.55
C LEU A 53 -28.24 -7.37 4.54
N PRO A 54 -29.49 -7.75 4.22
CA PRO A 54 -30.61 -7.64 5.14
C PRO A 54 -30.33 -8.47 6.41
N GLY A 55 -30.27 -7.81 7.57
CA GLY A 55 -29.89 -8.41 8.85
C GLY A 55 -28.45 -8.13 9.31
N GLY A 56 -27.57 -7.62 8.44
CA GLY A 56 -26.18 -7.23 8.75
C GLY A 56 -26.05 -5.82 9.36
N GLY A 57 -27.16 -5.09 9.47
CA GLY A 57 -27.20 -3.74 10.01
C GLY A 57 -26.82 -3.63 11.49
N SER A 58 -26.89 -4.71 12.28
CA SER A 58 -26.57 -4.67 13.71
C SER A 58 -25.10 -4.31 14.00
N LEU A 59 -24.18 -4.72 13.13
CA LEU A 59 -22.75 -4.41 13.25
C LEU A 59 -22.43 -2.96 12.86
N ILE A 60 -23.15 -2.36 11.91
CA ILE A 60 -22.92 -0.96 11.49
C ILE A 60 -23.75 0.05 12.31
N GLN A 61 -25.01 -0.26 12.64
CA GLN A 61 -25.84 0.59 13.48
C GLN A 61 -25.28 0.72 14.91
N GLY A 62 -24.56 -0.30 15.42
CA GLY A 62 -23.84 -0.19 16.70
C GLY A 62 -22.54 0.64 16.63
N VAL A 63 -21.99 0.86 15.43
CA VAL A 63 -20.70 1.54 15.22
C VAL A 63 -20.88 3.03 14.90
N ILE A 64 -21.99 3.43 14.28
CA ILE A 64 -22.33 4.84 14.10
C ILE A 64 -22.81 5.41 15.44
N ASN A 65 -21.84 5.87 16.24
CA ASN A 65 -22.12 6.63 17.44
C ASN A 65 -22.02 8.14 17.11
N PRO A 66 -23.14 8.89 17.10
CA PRO A 66 -23.14 10.32 16.79
C PRO A 66 -22.18 11.10 17.68
N LYS A 67 -21.98 10.64 18.92
CA LYS A 67 -21.02 11.25 19.86
C LYS A 67 -19.60 11.20 19.34
N ILE A 68 -19.16 10.06 18.79
CA ILE A 68 -17.79 9.90 18.26
C ILE A 68 -17.58 10.80 17.03
N ILE A 69 -18.59 10.87 16.16
CA ILE A 69 -18.55 11.74 14.96
C ILE A 69 -18.47 13.21 15.37
N LEU A 70 -19.30 13.65 16.31
CA LEU A 70 -19.28 15.01 16.84
C LEU A 70 -17.98 15.34 17.58
N THR A 71 -17.43 14.40 18.37
CA THR A 71 -16.13 14.61 19.01
C THR A 71 -15.00 14.68 17.99
N GLY A 72 -15.03 13.87 16.92
CA GLY A 72 -14.04 13.92 15.85
C GLY A 72 -14.10 15.23 15.08
N LEU A 73 -15.31 15.70 14.74
CA LEU A 73 -15.53 16.99 14.10
C LEU A 73 -15.08 18.15 14.99
N GLY A 74 -15.41 18.10 16.29
CA GLY A 74 -15.04 19.11 17.28
C GLY A 74 -13.52 19.19 17.48
N VAL A 75 -12.85 18.05 17.65
CA VAL A 75 -11.38 18.00 17.81
C VAL A 75 -10.67 18.45 16.53
N GLY A 76 -11.12 18.00 15.36
CA GLY A 76 -10.57 18.41 14.08
C GLY A 76 -10.74 19.91 13.82
N GLY A 77 -11.94 20.43 14.07
CA GLY A 77 -12.26 21.86 13.94
C GLY A 77 -11.48 22.72 14.93
N LEU A 78 -11.38 22.31 16.20
CA LEU A 78 -10.58 23.01 17.21
C LEU A 78 -9.11 23.07 16.80
N THR A 79 -8.54 21.95 16.36
CA THR A 79 -7.12 21.90 15.96
C THR A 79 -6.86 22.79 14.74
N PHE A 80 -7.80 22.83 13.78
CA PHE A 80 -7.73 23.71 12.62
C PHE A 80 -7.83 25.19 13.01
N SER A 81 -8.78 25.55 13.87
CA SER A 81 -8.93 26.92 14.38
C SER A 81 -7.72 27.38 15.19
N LEU A 82 -7.13 26.49 16.00
CA LEU A 82 -5.91 26.78 16.78
C LEU A 82 -4.73 27.08 15.85
N PHE A 83 -4.55 26.29 14.80
CA PHE A 83 -3.48 26.48 13.82
C PHE A 83 -3.69 27.77 13.01
N SER A 84 -4.94 28.09 12.66
CA SER A 84 -5.28 29.32 11.96
C SER A 84 -5.08 30.56 12.83
N ALA A 85 -5.37 30.50 14.13
CA ALA A 85 -5.18 31.62 15.05
C ALA A 85 -3.69 31.89 15.34
N LEU A 86 -2.86 30.84 15.36
CA LEU A 86 -1.41 30.94 15.56
C LEU A 86 -0.64 31.28 14.27
N GLY A 87 -1.32 31.44 13.12
CA GLY A 87 -0.70 31.73 11.83
C GLY A 87 0.20 30.60 11.30
N LEU A 88 0.02 29.36 11.79
CA LEU A 88 0.82 28.21 11.38
C LEU A 88 0.47 27.80 9.95
N PRO A 89 1.46 27.33 9.15
CA PRO A 89 1.21 26.91 7.79
C PRO A 89 0.25 25.72 7.74
N ILE A 90 -0.79 25.81 6.91
CA ILE A 90 -1.84 24.80 6.73
C ILE A 90 -1.27 23.42 6.35
N SER A 91 -0.10 23.39 5.71
CA SER A 91 0.62 22.15 5.40
C SER A 91 0.99 21.33 6.65
N LEU A 92 1.15 21.96 7.81
CA LEU A 92 1.49 21.29 9.07
C LEU A 92 0.28 20.55 9.65
N PHE A 93 -0.92 21.13 9.54
CA PHE A 93 -2.18 20.47 9.90
C PHE A 93 -2.41 19.21 9.06
N TYR A 94 -2.31 19.33 7.73
CA TYR A 94 -2.43 18.17 6.83
C TYR A 94 -1.31 17.15 7.02
N GLY A 95 -0.10 17.59 7.38
CA GLY A 95 1.01 16.70 7.70
C GLY A 95 0.75 15.84 8.94
N ILE A 96 0.17 16.42 9.99
CA ILE A 96 -0.20 15.68 11.22
C ILE A 96 -1.33 14.69 10.92
N LEU A 97 -2.35 15.10 10.17
CA LEU A 97 -3.45 14.21 9.78
C LEU A 97 -2.95 13.04 8.92
N ALA A 98 -2.12 13.32 7.92
CA ALA A 98 -1.53 12.29 7.08
C ALA A 98 -0.64 11.34 7.90
N GLY A 99 0.16 11.88 8.83
CA GLY A 99 1.00 11.08 9.72
C GLY A 99 0.22 10.18 10.66
N ALA A 100 -0.90 10.65 11.21
CA ALA A 100 -1.77 9.87 12.09
C ALA A 100 -2.44 8.68 11.38
N MET A 101 -2.62 8.76 10.06
CA MET A 101 -3.19 7.69 9.24
C MET A 101 -2.15 6.69 8.73
N THR A 102 -0.86 7.03 8.79
CA THR A 102 0.21 6.15 8.30
C THR A 102 0.64 5.13 9.35
N TRP A 103 0.92 3.91 8.89
CA TRP A 103 1.45 2.87 9.75
C TRP A 103 2.88 3.21 10.20
N MET A 104 3.19 3.02 11.49
CA MET A 104 4.51 3.31 12.08
C MET A 104 5.71 2.82 11.24
N PRO A 105 5.72 1.58 10.67
CA PRO A 105 6.85 1.12 9.89
C PRO A 105 7.06 1.88 8.57
N THR A 106 6.01 2.49 8.01
CA THR A 106 6.12 3.32 6.80
C THR A 106 6.40 4.78 7.12
N ALA A 107 6.01 5.27 8.30
CA ALA A 107 6.25 6.64 8.74
C ALA A 107 7.74 6.96 8.93
N VAL A 108 8.51 6.04 9.55
CA VAL A 108 9.93 6.27 9.85
C VAL A 108 10.79 6.45 8.57
N PRO A 109 10.70 5.58 7.54
CA PRO A 109 11.41 5.78 6.28
C PRO A 109 11.00 7.06 5.55
N SER A 110 9.71 7.40 5.54
CA SER A 110 9.22 8.63 4.91
C SER A 110 9.75 9.88 5.63
N PHE A 111 9.85 9.85 6.96
CA PHE A 111 10.44 10.91 7.75
C PHE A 111 11.94 11.08 7.45
N ILE A 112 12.70 9.99 7.45
CA ILE A 112 14.13 9.98 7.10
C ILE A 112 14.34 10.49 5.66
N GLY A 113 13.52 10.04 4.71
CA GLY A 113 13.55 10.48 3.32
C GLY A 113 13.25 11.98 3.18
N GLY A 114 12.28 12.50 3.92
CA GLY A 114 11.97 13.93 3.98
C GLY A 114 13.11 14.76 4.56
N MET A 115 13.76 14.27 5.63
CA MET A 115 14.94 14.91 6.22
C MET A 115 16.12 14.94 5.26
N LEU A 116 16.45 13.81 4.62
CA LEU A 116 17.52 13.74 3.63
C LEU A 116 17.24 14.66 2.45
N GLY A 117 15.99 14.67 1.97
CA GLY A 117 15.51 15.58 0.94
C GLY A 117 15.76 17.04 1.30
N ARG A 118 15.38 17.43 2.53
CA ARG A 118 15.46 18.82 2.98
C ARG A 118 16.87 19.29 3.31
N TYR A 119 17.67 18.47 4.00
CA TYR A 119 18.95 18.90 4.57
C TYR A 119 20.16 18.57 3.70
N TYR A 120 20.13 17.46 2.96
CA TYR A 120 21.26 17.03 2.13
C TYR A 120 21.02 17.37 0.65
N PHE A 121 19.91 16.90 0.08
CA PHE A 121 19.68 16.98 -1.36
C PHE A 121 19.34 18.40 -1.85
N LEU A 122 18.53 19.15 -1.09
CA LEU A 122 18.25 20.55 -1.42
C LEU A 122 19.51 21.43 -1.39
N LYS A 123 20.43 21.18 -0.44
CA LYS A 123 21.70 21.93 -0.34
C LYS A 123 22.69 21.55 -1.43
N LYS A 124 22.73 20.28 -1.83
CA LYS A 124 23.69 19.76 -2.82
C LYS A 124 23.29 20.05 -4.27
N PHE A 125 22.01 19.93 -4.62
CA PHE A 125 21.54 19.99 -6.02
C PHE A 125 20.80 21.29 -6.37
N GLY A 126 20.44 22.11 -5.39
CA GLY A 126 19.66 23.33 -5.60
C GLY A 126 18.15 23.07 -5.64
N ARG A 127 17.38 24.11 -5.30
CA ARG A 127 15.94 24.01 -4.97
C ARG A 127 15.06 23.64 -6.16
N GLU A 128 15.34 24.18 -7.34
CA GLU A 128 14.58 23.88 -8.56
C GLU A 128 14.90 22.49 -9.11
N LYS A 129 16.19 22.17 -9.26
CA LYS A 129 16.62 20.87 -9.80
C LYS A 129 16.12 19.71 -8.93
N TRP A 130 16.22 19.81 -7.61
CA TRP A 130 15.75 18.74 -6.73
C TRP A 130 14.24 18.50 -6.84
N ARG A 131 13.42 19.55 -6.98
CA ARG A 131 11.96 19.40 -7.12
C ARG A 131 11.58 18.74 -8.44
N ALA A 132 12.35 18.96 -9.52
CA ALA A 132 12.15 18.29 -10.80
C ALA A 132 12.65 16.83 -10.78
N TYR A 133 13.78 16.54 -10.11
CA TYR A 133 14.36 15.19 -10.09
C TYR A 133 13.70 14.24 -9.09
N ALA A 134 13.14 14.73 -7.98
CA ALA A 134 12.47 13.90 -6.97
C ALA A 134 11.39 12.96 -7.54
N PRO A 135 10.43 13.40 -8.37
CA PRO A 135 9.43 12.48 -8.95
C PRO A 135 10.06 11.47 -9.92
N ILE A 136 11.11 11.84 -10.64
CA ILE A 136 11.82 10.94 -11.57
C ILE A 136 12.54 9.83 -10.81
N LEU A 137 13.20 10.18 -9.70
CA LEU A 137 13.85 9.23 -8.80
C LEU A 137 12.84 8.24 -8.19
N LEU A 138 11.68 8.75 -7.76
CA LEU A 138 10.61 7.91 -7.22
C LEU A 138 10.07 6.94 -8.28
N ALA A 139 9.82 7.42 -9.50
CA ALA A 139 9.37 6.59 -10.61
C ALA A 139 10.39 5.49 -10.95
N GLY A 140 11.68 5.85 -11.01
CA GLY A 140 12.77 4.90 -11.26
C GLY A 140 12.88 3.84 -10.16
N TYR A 141 12.82 4.25 -8.89
CA TYR A 141 12.84 3.33 -7.75
C TYR A 141 11.64 2.39 -7.75
N ALA A 142 10.43 2.89 -8.01
CA ALA A 142 9.22 2.08 -8.09
C ALA A 142 9.29 1.03 -9.21
N CYS A 143 9.78 1.43 -10.39
CA CYS A 143 10.01 0.52 -11.51
C CYS A 143 11.05 -0.56 -11.14
N GLY A 144 12.17 -0.16 -10.53
CA GLY A 144 13.22 -1.07 -10.08
C GLY A 144 12.75 -2.09 -9.05
N LEU A 145 11.97 -1.67 -8.05
CA LEU A 145 11.34 -2.56 -7.08
C LEU A 145 10.44 -3.60 -7.76
N GLY A 146 9.67 -3.18 -8.76
CA GLY A 146 8.82 -4.08 -9.55
C GLY A 146 9.63 -5.14 -10.29
N LEU A 147 10.68 -4.73 -11.00
CA LEU A 147 11.54 -5.64 -11.77
C LEU A 147 12.28 -6.64 -10.88
N VAL A 148 12.89 -6.18 -9.80
CA VAL A 148 13.60 -7.06 -8.84
C VAL A 148 12.63 -8.01 -8.15
N GLY A 149 11.42 -7.54 -7.82
CA GLY A 149 10.36 -8.38 -7.26
C GLY A 149 9.96 -9.51 -8.21
N MET A 150 9.74 -9.20 -9.49
CA MET A 150 9.40 -10.19 -10.51
C MET A 150 10.50 -11.24 -10.72
N VAL A 151 11.76 -10.80 -10.79
CA VAL A 151 12.91 -11.72 -10.91
C VAL A 151 13.02 -12.64 -9.69
N SER A 152 12.87 -12.09 -8.49
CA SER A 152 12.93 -12.87 -7.24
C SER A 152 11.84 -13.94 -7.18
N VAL A 153 10.62 -13.59 -7.60
CA VAL A 153 9.50 -14.53 -7.69
C VAL A 153 9.79 -15.61 -8.75
N ALA A 154 10.29 -15.24 -9.92
CA ALA A 154 10.64 -16.19 -10.98
C ALA A 154 11.69 -17.21 -10.51
N VAL A 155 12.77 -16.76 -9.86
CA VAL A 155 13.82 -17.63 -9.30
C VAL A 155 13.23 -18.56 -8.23
N THR A 156 12.39 -18.04 -7.34
CA THR A 156 11.75 -18.83 -6.29
C THR A 156 10.83 -19.92 -6.88
N LEU A 157 10.08 -19.59 -7.94
CA LEU A 157 9.21 -20.55 -8.62
C LEU A 157 10.01 -21.64 -9.32
N ILE A 158 11.11 -21.30 -10.01
CA ILE A 158 12.01 -22.29 -10.65
C ILE A 158 12.59 -23.23 -9.58
N ALA A 159 13.08 -22.70 -8.47
CA ALA A 159 13.64 -23.50 -7.38
C ALA A 159 12.61 -24.48 -6.80
N LYS A 160 11.36 -24.04 -6.62
CA LYS A 160 10.27 -24.90 -6.13
C LYS A 160 9.82 -25.95 -7.14
N SER A 161 9.75 -25.62 -8.42
CA SER A 161 9.40 -26.57 -9.48
C SER A 161 10.40 -27.73 -9.55
N ILE A 162 11.70 -27.45 -9.37
CA ILE A 162 12.74 -28.50 -9.37
C ILE A 162 12.61 -29.39 -8.12
N SER A 163 12.39 -28.79 -6.95
CA SER A 163 12.22 -29.56 -5.71
C SER A 163 10.98 -30.44 -5.71
N ALA A 164 9.93 -30.07 -6.44
CA ALA A 164 8.71 -30.88 -6.59
C ALA A 164 8.90 -32.09 -7.54
N VAL A 165 9.93 -32.10 -8.38
CA VAL A 165 10.27 -33.25 -9.25
C VAL A 165 11.04 -34.33 -8.51
N VAL A 166 11.65 -33.99 -7.37
CA VAL A 166 12.48 -34.91 -6.57
C VAL A 166 11.64 -35.74 -5.56
N PHE A 167 10.33 -35.49 -5.45
CA PHE A 167 9.41 -36.27 -4.62
C PHE A 167 8.19 -36.75 -5.41
#